data_AF-A0A7J8MPL4-F1
#
_entry.id   AF-A0A7J8MPL4-F1
#
_cell.length_a   1.000
_cell.length_b   1.000
_cell.length_c   1.000
_cell.angle_alpha   90.00
_cell.angle_beta   90.00
_cell.angle_gamma   90.00
#
_symmetry.space_group_name_H-M   'P 1'
#
loop_
_entity.id
_entity.type
_entity.pdbx_description
1 polymer ?
#
loop_
_entity_poly.entity_id
_entity_poly.type
_entity_poly.pdbx_seq_one_letter_code
_entity_poly.pdbx_strand_id
1 'polypeptide(L)'
;MLFRTALALMELYGPALVTSKDAGDAVTLLQSLAGSTFDSSQLVLTACMGYQNVNEKRLQELREKHRSAVITAVEERSKGLQDWKDCQGLATKLYNFKHDPKSVLTETNKTVQLVDSQKNVDRSCSESGSRNEDKVLISLNGDAELDAVPDLQEQVVWLKVELCRLLEEKRSAVLRSEELETALMEMVKHDNRRQLSARVEQLEQEVAELRKALSEKQEQENAMLQVLMRVEQEQRVTEDARRYAEQDAAAQRHTAQVLQ
;
A
#
# COMPACT_ATOMS: atom_id res chain seq x y z
N MET A 1 0.07 23.46 -23.73
CA MET A 1 1.43 23.05 -23.31
C MET A 1 1.40 21.98 -22.23
N LEU A 2 0.73 22.18 -21.09
CA LEU A 2 0.70 21.19 -19.99
C LEU A 2 0.36 19.75 -20.43
N PHE A 3 -0.71 19.55 -21.20
CA PHE A 3 -1.07 18.20 -21.70
C PHE A 3 0.00 17.59 -22.59
N ARG A 4 0.67 18.39 -23.44
CA ARG A 4 1.75 17.91 -24.31
C ARG A 4 2.97 17.47 -23.49
N THR A 5 3.32 18.26 -22.48
CA THR A 5 4.41 17.93 -21.56
C THR A 5 4.08 16.69 -20.72
N ALA A 6 2.84 16.59 -20.23
CA ALA A 6 2.40 15.42 -19.47
C ALA A 6 2.46 14.14 -20.31
N LEU A 7 1.99 14.19 -21.57
CA LEU A 7 2.08 13.04 -22.49
C LEU A 7 3.53 12.67 -22.82
N ALA A 8 4.40 13.65 -23.06
CA ALA A 8 5.81 13.41 -23.29
C ALA A 8 6.51 12.78 -22.07
N LEU A 9 6.15 13.19 -20.85
CA LEU A 9 6.64 12.54 -19.63
C LEU A 9 6.12 11.10 -19.50
N MET A 10 4.83 10.88 -19.77
CA MET A 10 4.26 9.53 -19.76
C MET A 10 4.91 8.59 -20.79
N GLU A 11 5.32 9.12 -21.94
CA GLU A 11 6.03 8.36 -22.96
C GLU A 11 7.47 8.06 -22.55
N LEU A 12 8.19 9.05 -22.01
CA LEU A 12 9.58 8.88 -21.55
C LEU A 12 9.69 7.81 -20.46
N TYR A 13 8.71 7.77 -19.55
CA TYR A 13 8.66 6.79 -18.45
C TYR A 13 7.70 5.62 -18.73
N GLY A 14 7.15 5.54 -19.93
CA GLY A 14 6.21 4.49 -20.34
C GLY A 14 6.75 3.08 -20.08
N PRO A 15 8.00 2.76 -20.47
CA PRO A 15 8.59 1.45 -20.18
C PRO A 15 8.66 1.15 -18.68
N ALA A 16 9.04 2.14 -17.86
CA ALA A 16 9.17 1.97 -16.41
C ALA A 16 7.81 1.82 -15.71
N LEU A 17 6.79 2.54 -16.18
CA LEU A 17 5.40 2.43 -15.72
C LEU A 17 4.81 1.05 -16.03
N VAL A 18 5.07 0.51 -17.23
CA VAL A 18 4.59 -0.83 -17.62
C VAL A 18 5.23 -1.94 -16.79
N THR A 19 6.47 -1.72 -16.32
CA THR A 19 7.17 -2.67 -15.43
C THR A 19 6.81 -2.54 -13.95
N SER A 20 6.00 -1.55 -13.57
CA SER A 20 5.57 -1.37 -12.18
C SER A 20 4.70 -2.56 -11.72
N LYS A 21 4.90 -3.02 -10.49
CA LYS A 21 4.22 -4.21 -9.96
C LYS A 21 2.81 -3.89 -9.43
N ASP A 22 2.65 -2.71 -8.88
CA ASP A 22 1.39 -2.22 -8.33
C ASP A 22 1.20 -0.70 -8.52
N ALA A 23 0.01 -0.22 -8.16
CA ALA A 23 -0.34 1.19 -8.30
C ALA A 23 0.48 2.11 -7.38
N GLY A 24 0.95 1.61 -6.23
CA GLY A 24 1.80 2.35 -5.29
C GLY A 24 3.20 2.58 -5.85
N ASP A 25 3.78 1.57 -6.48
CA ASP A 25 5.06 1.65 -7.20
C ASP A 25 4.98 2.68 -8.33
N ALA A 26 3.90 2.64 -9.13
CA ALA A 26 3.68 3.59 -10.22
C ALA A 26 3.55 5.04 -9.71
N VAL A 27 2.83 5.25 -8.61
CA VAL A 27 2.69 6.57 -7.99
C VAL A 27 4.03 7.07 -7.45
N THR A 28 4.79 6.22 -6.77
CA THR A 28 6.11 6.55 -6.23
C THR A 28 7.09 6.93 -7.34
N LEU A 29 7.07 6.17 -8.44
CA LEU A 29 7.87 6.47 -9.63
C LEU A 29 7.52 7.85 -10.20
N LEU A 30 6.22 8.13 -10.42
CA LEU A 30 5.77 9.42 -10.94
C LEU A 30 6.08 10.59 -10.00
N GLN A 31 6.00 10.39 -8.69
CA GLN A 31 6.34 11.41 -7.70
C GLN A 31 7.84 11.68 -7.65
N SER A 32 8.67 10.65 -7.79
CA SER A 32 10.13 10.78 -7.84
C SER A 32 10.61 11.60 -9.05
N LEU A 33 9.81 11.65 -10.13
CA LEU A 33 10.10 12.47 -11.30
C LEU A 33 10.26 13.94 -10.95
N ALA A 34 9.44 14.47 -10.02
CA ALA A 34 9.47 15.88 -9.64
C ALA A 34 10.85 16.33 -9.12
N GLY A 35 11.66 15.42 -8.59
CA GLY A 35 13.03 15.67 -8.13
C GLY A 35 14.14 15.22 -9.08
N SER A 36 13.81 14.59 -10.21
CA SER A 36 14.82 14.05 -11.13
C SER A 36 15.32 15.10 -12.12
N THR A 37 16.57 14.99 -12.55
CA THR A 37 17.14 15.84 -13.60
C THR A 37 16.72 15.32 -14.97
N PHE A 38 16.10 16.18 -15.79
CA PHE A 38 15.71 15.85 -17.16
C PHE A 38 16.51 16.67 -18.17
N ASP A 39 16.75 16.10 -19.35
CA ASP A 39 17.13 16.90 -20.51
C ASP A 39 15.92 17.75 -20.94
N SER A 40 15.91 19.00 -20.49
CA SER A 40 14.84 19.95 -20.75
C SER A 40 14.68 20.22 -22.25
N SER A 41 15.75 20.14 -23.04
CA SER A 41 15.71 20.36 -24.47
C SER A 41 14.98 19.21 -25.18
N GLN A 42 15.30 17.96 -24.81
CA GLN A 42 14.63 16.78 -25.33
C GLN A 42 13.15 16.74 -24.91
N LEU A 43 12.83 17.05 -23.65
CA LEU A 43 11.44 17.08 -23.18
C LEU A 43 10.60 18.09 -23.95
N VAL A 44 11.11 19.31 -24.14
CA VAL A 44 10.40 20.36 -24.89
C VAL A 44 10.24 19.96 -26.35
N LEU A 45 11.27 19.37 -26.97
CA LEU A 45 11.20 18.90 -28.36
C LEU A 45 10.13 17.80 -28.52
N THR A 46 10.17 16.77 -27.68
CA THR A 46 9.20 15.66 -27.70
C THR A 46 7.78 16.16 -27.44
N ALA A 47 7.58 17.05 -26.45
CA ALA A 47 6.28 17.64 -26.17
C ALA A 47 5.76 18.48 -27.34
N CYS A 48 6.62 19.27 -28.00
CA CYS A 48 6.18 20.17 -29.06
C CYS A 48 5.95 19.45 -30.39
N MET A 49 6.84 18.53 -30.77
CA MET A 49 6.77 17.83 -32.05
C MET A 49 5.92 16.55 -31.97
N GLY A 50 6.10 15.73 -30.93
CA GLY A 50 5.39 14.45 -30.79
C GLY A 50 3.89 14.61 -30.54
N TYR A 51 3.50 15.70 -29.85
CA TYR A 51 2.11 15.94 -29.46
C TYR A 51 1.52 17.21 -30.11
N GLN A 52 1.94 17.52 -31.34
CA GLN A 52 1.44 18.66 -32.09
C GLN A 52 -0.08 18.58 -32.36
N ASN A 53 -0.63 17.37 -32.41
CA ASN A 53 -2.05 17.08 -32.57
C ASN A 53 -2.91 17.46 -31.34
N VAL A 54 -2.30 17.74 -30.19
CA VAL A 54 -2.98 18.22 -28.97
C VAL A 54 -3.17 19.73 -29.10
N ASN A 55 -4.24 20.12 -29.80
CA ASN A 55 -4.64 21.51 -30.05
C ASN A 55 -5.87 21.89 -29.24
N GLU A 56 -6.06 23.20 -29.01
CA GLU A 56 -7.17 23.70 -28.18
C GLU A 56 -8.54 23.26 -28.71
N LYS A 57 -8.75 23.28 -30.03
CA LYS A 57 -10.01 22.82 -30.65
C LYS A 57 -10.36 21.38 -30.25
N ARG A 58 -9.39 20.48 -30.30
CA ARG A 58 -9.58 19.06 -29.95
C ARG A 58 -9.75 18.85 -28.43
N LEU A 59 -9.03 19.63 -27.62
CA LEU A 59 -9.21 19.62 -26.17
C LEU A 59 -10.60 20.15 -25.77
N GLN A 60 -11.13 21.13 -26.51
CA GLN A 60 -12.47 21.65 -26.30
C GLN A 60 -13.55 20.60 -26.63
N GLU A 61 -13.42 19.91 -27.76
CA GLU A 61 -14.30 18.77 -28.11
C GLU A 61 -14.28 17.67 -27.03
N LEU A 62 -13.09 17.27 -26.57
CA LEU A 62 -12.93 16.28 -25.49
C LEU A 62 -13.53 16.76 -24.16
N ARG A 63 -13.38 18.07 -23.86
CA ARG A 63 -13.95 18.68 -22.67
C ARG A 63 -15.47 18.64 -22.74
N GLU A 64 -16.07 19.05 -23.85
CA GLU A 64 -17.53 19.02 -24.04
C GLU A 64 -18.07 17.58 -23.92
N LYS A 65 -17.37 16.59 -24.50
CA LYS A 65 -17.74 15.18 -24.40
C LYS A 65 -17.73 14.63 -22.97
N HIS A 66 -16.76 15.03 -22.15
CA HIS A 66 -16.57 14.46 -20.80
C HIS A 66 -17.07 15.35 -19.66
N ARG A 67 -17.49 16.59 -19.95
CA ARG A 67 -17.93 17.57 -18.95
C ARG A 67 -19.12 17.06 -18.13
N SER A 68 -20.13 16.49 -18.78
CA SER A 68 -21.32 15.96 -18.10
C SER A 68 -20.95 14.83 -17.13
N ALA A 69 -20.17 13.86 -17.58
CA ALA A 69 -19.73 12.73 -16.76
C ALA A 69 -18.91 13.18 -15.53
N VAL A 70 -18.02 14.16 -15.70
CA VAL A 70 -17.23 14.71 -14.58
C VAL A 70 -18.12 15.47 -13.60
N ILE A 71 -19.09 16.26 -14.08
CA ILE A 71 -20.03 16.97 -13.20
C ILE A 71 -20.85 15.95 -12.39
N THR A 72 -21.39 14.92 -13.03
CA THR A 72 -22.12 13.86 -12.33
C THR A 72 -21.26 13.16 -11.28
N ALA A 73 -20.03 12.77 -11.62
CA ALA A 73 -19.12 12.12 -10.67
C ALA A 73 -18.71 13.05 -9.50
N VAL A 74 -18.56 14.35 -9.75
CA VAL A 74 -18.28 15.35 -8.70
C VAL A 74 -19.51 15.58 -7.85
N GLU A 75 -20.71 15.63 -8.43
CA GLU A 75 -21.96 15.76 -7.70
C GLU A 75 -22.21 14.55 -6.79
N GLU A 76 -22.00 13.33 -7.27
CA GLU A 76 -22.08 12.10 -6.46
C GLU A 76 -21.08 12.14 -5.29
N ARG A 77 -19.84 12.55 -5.56
CA ARG A 77 -18.82 12.69 -4.51
C ARG A 77 -19.17 13.80 -3.51
N SER A 78 -19.81 14.88 -3.98
CA SER A 78 -20.25 15.99 -3.15
C SER A 78 -21.48 15.65 -2.32
N LYS A 79 -22.39 14.80 -2.82
CA LYS A 79 -23.53 14.27 -2.06
C LYS A 79 -23.03 13.38 -0.93
N GLY A 80 -22.12 12.44 -1.20
CA GLY A 80 -21.48 11.65 -0.14
C GLY A 80 -20.69 12.49 0.88
N LEU A 81 -20.09 13.61 0.44
CA LEU A 81 -19.40 14.54 1.34
C LEU A 81 -20.38 15.44 2.12
N GLN A 82 -21.53 15.78 1.54
CA GLN A 82 -22.59 16.55 2.19
C GLN A 82 -23.33 15.69 3.21
N ASP A 83 -23.62 14.42 2.89
CA ASP A 83 -24.15 13.44 3.83
C ASP A 83 -23.22 13.30 5.06
N TRP A 84 -21.90 13.28 4.83
CA TRP A 84 -20.90 13.31 5.90
C TRP A 84 -20.86 14.64 6.68
N LYS A 85 -20.95 15.79 5.99
CA LYS A 85 -21.00 17.12 6.62
C LYS A 85 -22.29 17.37 7.40
N ASP A 86 -23.42 16.83 6.98
CA ASP A 86 -24.71 16.94 7.67
C ASP A 86 -24.68 16.10 8.95
N CYS A 87 -24.03 14.93 8.92
CA CYS A 87 -23.68 14.18 10.13
C CYS A 87 -22.76 14.99 11.07
N GLN A 88 -21.79 15.73 10.53
CA GLN A 88 -20.87 16.57 11.31
C GLN A 88 -21.52 17.87 11.84
N GLY A 89 -22.45 18.46 11.09
CA GLY A 89 -23.20 19.67 11.42
C GLY A 89 -24.20 19.47 12.55
N LEU A 90 -24.83 18.29 12.61
CA LEU A 90 -25.61 17.83 13.76
C LEU A 90 -24.72 17.69 15.02
N ALA A 91 -23.51 17.15 14.86
CA ALA A 91 -22.52 17.05 15.94
C ALA A 91 -22.04 18.43 16.45
N THR A 92 -21.86 19.42 15.55
CA THR A 92 -21.44 20.78 15.96
C THR A 92 -22.57 21.56 16.64
N LYS A 93 -23.84 21.34 16.26
CA LYS A 93 -25.00 21.88 16.98
C LYS A 93 -25.15 21.30 18.39
N LEU A 94 -24.76 20.04 18.60
CA LEU A 94 -24.70 19.41 19.93
C LEU A 94 -23.52 19.93 20.78
N TYR A 95 -22.41 20.30 20.15
CA TYR A 95 -21.21 20.81 20.86
C TYR A 95 -21.38 22.26 21.36
N ASN A 96 -22.16 23.09 20.66
CA ASN A 96 -22.38 24.49 21.05
C ASN A 96 -23.43 24.69 22.16
N PHE A 97 -24.09 23.63 22.65
CA PHE A 97 -25.08 23.73 23.74
C PHE A 97 -24.43 23.82 25.15
N LYS A 98 -23.11 23.70 25.25
CA LYS A 98 -22.42 23.75 26.55
C LYS A 98 -21.28 24.76 26.58
N HIS A 99 -21.65 26.02 26.71
CA HIS A 99 -20.90 26.93 27.58
C HIS A 99 -21.85 27.89 28.29
N ASP A 100 -22.28 27.50 29.49
CA ASP A 100 -22.36 28.46 30.59
C ASP A 100 -21.88 27.77 31.89
N PRO A 101 -20.68 28.10 32.40
CA PRO A 101 -20.07 27.42 33.54
C PRO A 101 -20.40 28.14 34.85
N LYS A 102 -21.56 27.86 35.45
CA LYS A 102 -21.83 28.23 36.86
C LYS A 102 -22.76 27.22 37.55
N SER A 103 -22.17 26.25 38.23
CA SER A 103 -22.48 25.93 39.64
C SER A 103 -21.70 24.68 40.07
N VAL A 104 -20.55 24.96 40.68
CA VAL A 104 -19.76 24.05 41.50
C VAL A 104 -20.41 23.96 42.90
N LEU A 105 -20.13 22.85 43.62
CA LEU A 105 -20.47 22.56 45.04
C LEU A 105 -21.94 22.11 45.23
N THR A 106 -22.29 21.03 45.92
CA THR A 106 -21.70 20.23 47.02
C THR A 106 -22.55 18.94 47.04
N GLU A 107 -22.11 17.73 47.38
CA GLU A 107 -21.92 17.24 48.75
C GLU A 107 -21.72 15.71 48.65
N THR A 108 -20.69 15.17 49.30
CA THR A 108 -20.59 13.73 49.56
C THR A 108 -20.23 13.49 51.02
N ASN A 109 -20.94 12.52 51.61
CA ASN A 109 -20.56 11.67 52.75
C ASN A 109 -20.88 12.16 54.19
N LYS A 110 -21.81 11.49 54.89
CA LYS A 110 -21.51 10.37 55.84
C LYS A 110 -22.72 9.94 56.69
N THR A 111 -22.74 8.64 56.99
CA THR A 111 -23.69 7.88 57.83
C THR A 111 -23.10 7.65 59.24
N VAL A 112 -23.98 7.40 60.23
CA VAL A 112 -23.83 6.58 61.47
C VAL A 112 -23.84 7.33 62.84
N GLN A 113 -24.97 7.12 63.54
CA GLN A 113 -25.27 6.85 64.98
C GLN A 113 -24.63 7.59 66.19
N LEU A 114 -25.53 7.82 67.18
CA LEU A 114 -25.50 7.48 68.62
C LEU A 114 -25.53 8.64 69.67
N VAL A 115 -26.73 8.80 70.28
CA VAL A 115 -27.09 9.01 71.71
C VAL A 115 -26.88 10.36 72.46
N ASP A 116 -28.00 10.76 73.09
CA ASP A 116 -28.30 11.59 74.28
C ASP A 116 -27.70 12.99 74.50
N SER A 117 -28.59 14.01 74.57
CA SER A 117 -28.98 14.68 75.83
C SER A 117 -29.79 15.99 75.59
N GLN A 118 -31.09 15.94 75.86
CA GLN A 118 -31.89 16.87 76.68
C GLN A 118 -31.65 18.41 76.61
N LYS A 119 -32.64 19.16 76.08
CA LYS A 119 -33.45 20.16 76.83
C LYS A 119 -34.46 20.94 75.94
N ASN A 120 -35.73 20.84 76.33
CA ASN A 120 -36.78 21.86 76.46
C ASN A 120 -37.23 22.70 75.25
N VAL A 121 -38.49 22.51 74.84
CA VAL A 121 -39.68 23.38 75.11
C VAL A 121 -39.85 24.44 74.02
N ASP A 122 -40.82 24.28 73.11
CA ASP A 122 -42.15 24.87 73.33
C ASP A 122 -43.21 24.31 72.36
N ARG A 123 -44.45 24.30 72.82
CA ARG A 123 -45.63 23.63 72.26
C ARG A 123 -46.75 24.65 72.19
N SER A 124 -47.30 24.95 71.01
CA SER A 124 -48.72 25.27 70.75
C SER A 124 -48.92 25.78 69.31
N CYS A 125 -49.83 25.17 68.52
CA CYS A 125 -51.22 25.60 68.23
C CYS A 125 -51.25 26.81 67.25
N SER A 126 -52.04 26.92 66.18
CA SER A 126 -53.39 26.42 65.88
C SER A 126 -53.72 26.63 64.38
N GLU A 127 -54.59 25.75 63.87
CA GLU A 127 -55.80 26.03 63.06
C GLU A 127 -55.72 26.94 61.81
N SER A 128 -56.17 26.42 60.67
CA SER A 128 -57.54 26.69 60.20
C SER A 128 -57.80 25.99 58.86
N GLY A 129 -58.85 25.17 58.83
CA GLY A 129 -59.31 24.46 57.64
C GLY A 129 -60.35 25.26 56.86
N SER A 130 -60.44 24.96 55.56
CA SER A 130 -61.68 25.14 54.78
C SER A 130 -61.73 24.04 53.73
N ARG A 131 -62.85 23.32 53.73
CA ARG A 131 -63.13 22.10 52.96
C ARG A 131 -64.41 22.35 52.15
N ASN A 132 -64.51 21.66 51.00
CA ASN A 132 -65.70 21.35 50.21
C ASN A 132 -66.16 22.46 49.23
N GLU A 133 -66.57 22.22 47.98
CA GLU A 133 -67.07 21.00 47.32
C GLU A 133 -67.02 21.16 45.78
N ASP A 134 -67.07 20.01 45.11
CA ASP A 134 -67.06 19.64 43.69
C ASP A 134 -67.80 20.49 42.62
N LYS A 135 -67.39 20.19 41.37
CA LYS A 135 -68.21 20.07 40.14
C LYS A 135 -68.15 21.26 39.17
N VAL A 136 -67.43 21.09 38.06
CA VAL A 136 -68.00 21.02 36.69
C VAL A 136 -66.86 20.72 35.70
N LEU A 137 -66.92 19.51 35.14
CA LEU A 137 -66.25 19.07 33.92
C LEU A 137 -66.80 19.87 32.73
N ILE A 138 -65.93 20.54 31.98
CA ILE A 138 -66.13 20.79 30.55
C ILE A 138 -64.85 20.32 29.84
N SER A 139 -64.90 19.09 29.35
CA SER A 139 -64.07 18.63 28.25
C SER A 139 -64.61 19.25 26.96
N LEU A 140 -63.76 19.89 26.14
CA LEU A 140 -63.62 19.59 24.71
C LEU A 140 -62.60 20.53 24.02
N ASN A 141 -61.87 19.93 23.06
CA ASN A 141 -61.01 20.49 22.01
C ASN A 141 -59.54 20.71 22.37
N GLY A 142 -58.57 20.00 21.80
CA GLY A 142 -58.64 19.03 20.72
C GLY A 142 -57.29 18.34 20.54
N ASP A 143 -57.37 17.11 20.04
CA ASP A 143 -56.42 16.44 19.15
C ASP A 143 -55.00 17.02 19.07
N ALA A 144 -54.09 16.40 19.79
CA ALA A 144 -52.72 16.21 19.34
C ALA A 144 -52.27 14.85 19.85
N GLU A 145 -52.30 13.84 18.98
CA GLU A 145 -51.39 12.70 19.05
C GLU A 145 -49.95 13.24 19.05
N LEU A 146 -49.49 13.71 20.21
CA LEU A 146 -48.07 13.85 20.48
C LEU A 146 -47.61 12.44 20.82
N ASP A 147 -47.20 11.72 19.78
CA ASP A 147 -46.25 10.61 19.87
C ASP A 147 -45.25 10.99 20.97
N ALA A 148 -45.28 10.26 22.10
CA ALA A 148 -44.61 10.68 23.32
C ALA A 148 -43.12 10.74 23.05
N VAL A 149 -42.64 11.94 22.72
CA VAL A 149 -41.23 12.24 22.48
C VAL A 149 -40.49 11.72 23.71
N PRO A 150 -39.58 10.74 23.56
CA PRO A 150 -38.88 10.17 24.70
C PRO A 150 -38.21 11.30 25.47
N ASP A 151 -38.24 11.22 26.80
CA ASP A 151 -37.73 12.30 27.65
C ASP A 151 -36.32 12.71 27.17
N LEU A 152 -36.03 14.01 27.17
CA LEU A 152 -34.76 14.54 26.67
C LEU A 152 -33.57 13.87 27.38
N GLN A 153 -33.76 13.51 28.65
CA GLN A 153 -32.81 12.75 29.44
C GLN A 153 -32.58 11.33 28.89
N GLU A 154 -33.63 10.62 28.48
CA GLU A 154 -33.57 9.28 27.88
C GLU A 154 -32.88 9.30 26.51
N GLN A 155 -33.18 10.29 25.67
CA GLN A 155 -32.49 10.46 24.38
C GLN A 155 -30.98 10.71 24.56
N VAL A 156 -30.59 11.49 25.57
CA VAL A 156 -29.18 11.75 25.87
C VAL A 156 -28.49 10.48 26.40
N VAL A 157 -29.16 9.68 27.22
CA VAL A 157 -28.62 8.39 27.68
C VAL A 157 -28.45 7.43 26.50
N TRP A 158 -29.43 7.35 25.60
CA TRP A 158 -29.36 6.52 24.40
C TRP A 158 -28.20 6.93 23.49
N LEU A 159 -28.06 8.23 23.19
CA LEU A 159 -26.96 8.75 22.38
C LEU A 159 -25.59 8.51 23.01
N LYS A 160 -25.48 8.54 24.34
CA LYS A 160 -24.22 8.22 25.04
C LYS A 160 -23.84 6.74 24.88
N VAL A 161 -24.81 5.84 25.06
CA VAL A 161 -24.58 4.39 24.86
C VAL A 161 -24.18 4.12 23.42
N GLU A 162 -24.88 4.74 22.47
CA GLU A 162 -24.61 4.57 21.05
C GLU A 162 -23.24 5.14 20.63
N LEU A 163 -22.84 6.30 21.17
CA LEU A 163 -21.50 6.85 20.98
C LEU A 163 -20.42 5.93 21.55
N CYS A 164 -20.62 5.38 22.76
CA CYS A 164 -19.69 4.43 23.34
C CYS A 164 -19.55 3.16 22.50
N ARG A 165 -20.67 2.64 21.98
CA ARG A 165 -20.69 1.49 21.06
C ARG A 165 -19.88 1.79 19.79
N LEU A 166 -20.13 2.92 19.15
CA LEU A 166 -19.43 3.32 17.93
C LEU A 166 -17.92 3.58 18.16
N LEU A 167 -17.55 4.13 19.31
CA LEU A 167 -16.13 4.32 19.66
C LEU A 167 -15.40 2.99 19.87
N GLU A 168 -16.05 2.01 20.49
CA GLU A 168 -15.47 0.68 20.68
C GLU A 168 -15.42 -0.12 19.36
N GLU A 169 -16.44 0.01 18.51
CA GLU A 169 -16.44 -0.54 17.15
C GLU A 169 -15.33 0.07 16.29
N LYS A 170 -15.13 1.38 16.36
CA LYS A 170 -14.01 2.05 15.68
C LYS A 170 -12.67 1.53 16.20
N ARG A 171 -12.50 1.44 17.52
CA ARG A 171 -11.26 0.97 18.14
C ARG A 171 -10.94 -0.47 17.74
N SER A 172 -11.93 -1.37 17.81
CA SER A 172 -11.77 -2.77 17.39
C SER A 172 -11.51 -2.90 15.89
N ALA A 173 -12.10 -2.03 15.06
CA ALA A 173 -11.82 -2.00 13.63
C ALA A 173 -10.37 -1.57 13.32
N VAL A 174 -9.84 -0.59 14.05
CA VAL A 174 -8.43 -0.18 13.93
C VAL A 174 -7.50 -1.31 14.34
N LEU A 175 -7.72 -1.94 15.50
CA LEU A 175 -6.88 -3.05 15.97
C LEU A 175 -6.86 -4.21 14.97
N ARG A 176 -8.02 -4.63 14.45
CA ARG A 176 -8.06 -5.65 13.39
C ARG A 176 -7.32 -5.24 12.12
N SER A 177 -7.35 -3.96 11.75
CA SER A 177 -6.63 -3.47 10.58
C SER A 177 -5.12 -3.60 10.78
N GLU A 178 -4.61 -3.25 11.96
CA GLU A 178 -3.19 -3.38 12.32
C GLU A 178 -2.75 -4.86 12.38
N GLU A 179 -3.60 -5.75 12.91
CA GLU A 179 -3.36 -7.19 12.91
C GLU A 179 -3.30 -7.76 11.48
N LEU A 180 -4.21 -7.33 10.60
CA LEU A 180 -4.23 -7.72 9.19
C LEU A 180 -2.99 -7.22 8.44
N GLU A 181 -2.59 -5.97 8.66
CA GLU A 181 -1.38 -5.40 8.08
C GLU A 181 -0.14 -6.20 8.51
N THR A 182 -0.04 -6.53 9.79
CA THR A 182 1.06 -7.34 10.34
C THR A 182 1.07 -8.73 9.71
N ALA A 183 -0.10 -9.38 9.61
CA ALA A 183 -0.22 -10.71 8.99
C ALA A 183 0.16 -10.69 7.50
N LEU A 184 -0.26 -9.68 6.75
CA LEU A 184 0.10 -9.50 5.34
C LEU A 184 1.60 -9.26 5.17
N MET A 185 2.18 -8.42 6.01
CA MET A 185 3.62 -8.15 5.99
C MET A 185 4.43 -9.42 6.22
N GLU A 186 4.03 -10.26 7.18
CA GLU A 186 4.70 -11.53 7.44
C GLU A 186 4.47 -12.55 6.31
N MET A 187 3.28 -12.61 5.72
CA MET A 187 3.01 -13.47 4.56
C MET A 187 3.92 -13.12 3.37
N VAL A 188 4.08 -11.84 3.06
CA VAL A 188 4.96 -11.37 1.97
C VAL A 188 6.42 -11.71 2.27
N LYS A 189 6.88 -11.55 3.52
CA LYS A 189 8.25 -11.95 3.91
C LYS A 189 8.48 -13.45 3.74
N HIS A 190 7.51 -14.29 4.12
CA HIS A 190 7.62 -15.73 3.99
C HIS A 190 7.62 -16.16 2.52
N ASP A 191 6.76 -15.55 1.69
CA ASP A 191 6.72 -15.83 0.25
C ASP A 191 8.02 -15.41 -0.44
N ASN A 192 8.51 -14.20 -0.16
CA ASN A 192 9.78 -13.71 -0.69
C ASN A 192 10.95 -14.61 -0.27
N ARG A 193 11.00 -15.02 1.01
CA ARG A 193 12.02 -15.97 1.49
C ARG A 193 11.95 -17.29 0.73
N ARG A 194 10.76 -17.87 0.53
CA ARG A 194 10.58 -19.12 -0.22
C ARG A 194 11.06 -18.99 -1.66
N GLN A 195 10.67 -17.92 -2.35
CA GLN A 195 11.08 -17.68 -3.74
C GLN A 195 12.60 -17.50 -3.85
N LEU A 196 13.21 -16.73 -2.94
CA LEU A 196 14.65 -16.54 -2.91
C LEU A 196 15.38 -17.86 -2.61
N SER A 197 14.92 -18.64 -1.63
CA SER A 197 15.50 -19.95 -1.31
C SER A 197 15.44 -20.90 -2.52
N ALA A 198 14.30 -21.00 -3.20
CA ALA A 198 14.18 -21.82 -4.40
C ALA A 198 15.14 -21.37 -5.52
N ARG A 199 15.32 -20.05 -5.69
CA ARG A 199 16.26 -19.52 -6.68
C ARG A 199 17.72 -19.78 -6.31
N VAL A 200 18.07 -19.70 -5.03
CA VAL A 200 19.39 -20.05 -4.52
C VAL A 200 19.68 -21.54 -4.77
N GLU A 201 18.77 -22.43 -4.41
CA GLU A 201 18.92 -23.87 -4.63
C GLU A 201 19.10 -24.21 -6.12
N GLN A 202 18.33 -23.56 -7.01
CA GLN A 202 18.50 -23.72 -8.45
C GLN A 202 19.90 -23.30 -8.92
N LEU A 203 20.37 -22.12 -8.49
CA LEU A 203 21.68 -21.61 -8.90
C LEU A 203 22.83 -22.46 -8.32
N GLU A 204 22.69 -22.96 -7.10
CA GLU A 204 23.66 -23.87 -6.50
C GLU A 204 23.77 -25.17 -7.30
N GLN A 205 22.64 -25.72 -7.75
CA GLN A 205 22.62 -26.90 -8.62
C GLN A 205 23.28 -26.63 -9.98
N GLU A 206 22.93 -25.52 -10.64
CA GLU A 206 23.54 -25.11 -11.92
C GLU A 206 25.06 -24.93 -11.78
N VAL A 207 25.54 -24.30 -10.70
CA VAL A 207 26.96 -24.14 -10.42
C VAL A 207 27.64 -25.49 -10.18
N ALA A 208 27.00 -26.41 -9.45
CA ALA A 208 27.55 -27.74 -9.21
C ALA A 208 27.69 -28.54 -10.53
N GLU A 209 26.67 -28.48 -11.39
CA GLU A 209 26.69 -29.13 -12.72
C GLU A 209 27.78 -28.54 -13.62
N LEU A 210 27.89 -27.21 -13.68
CA LEU A 210 28.93 -26.53 -14.46
C LEU A 210 30.34 -26.87 -13.96
N ARG A 211 30.55 -26.93 -12.64
CA ARG A 211 31.84 -27.32 -12.07
C ARG A 211 32.22 -28.74 -12.44
N LYS A 212 31.26 -29.67 -12.41
CA LYS A 212 31.48 -31.06 -12.83
C LYS A 212 31.80 -31.16 -14.32
N ALA A 213 31.03 -30.48 -15.18
CA ALA A 213 31.28 -30.45 -16.61
C ALA A 213 32.66 -29.84 -16.92
N LEU A 214 33.07 -28.81 -16.19
CA LEU A 214 34.39 -28.21 -16.33
C LEU A 214 35.51 -29.19 -15.95
N SER A 215 35.38 -29.92 -14.84
CA SER A 215 36.38 -30.92 -14.46
C SER A 215 36.49 -32.04 -15.49
N GLU A 216 35.36 -32.53 -16.02
CA GLU A 216 35.36 -33.55 -17.07
C GLU A 216 36.04 -33.04 -18.35
N LYS A 217 35.82 -31.77 -18.71
CA LYS A 217 36.50 -31.15 -19.85
C LYS A 217 37.99 -30.97 -19.62
N GLN A 218 38.41 -30.62 -18.41
CA GLN A 218 39.83 -30.52 -18.06
C GLN A 218 40.53 -31.88 -18.14
N GLU A 219 39.87 -32.95 -17.67
CA GLU A 219 40.38 -34.31 -17.81
C GLU A 219 40.47 -34.75 -19.26
N GLN A 220 39.45 -34.44 -20.08
CA GLN A 220 39.46 -34.70 -21.51
C GLN A 220 40.59 -33.96 -22.22
N GLU A 221 40.81 -32.69 -21.91
CA GLU A 221 41.91 -31.89 -22.45
C GLU A 221 43.28 -32.49 -22.09
N ASN A 222 43.48 -32.85 -20.83
CA ASN A 222 44.73 -33.47 -20.37
C ASN A 222 45.01 -34.80 -21.07
N ALA A 223 43.98 -35.64 -21.27
CA ALA A 223 44.10 -36.88 -22.01
C ALA A 223 44.46 -36.63 -23.49
N MET A 224 43.84 -35.64 -24.12
CA MET A 224 44.14 -35.24 -25.49
C MET A 224 45.58 -34.75 -25.63
N LEU A 225 46.07 -33.94 -24.68
CA LEU A 225 47.45 -33.46 -24.66
C LEU A 225 48.45 -34.62 -24.59
N GLN A 226 48.20 -35.62 -23.74
CA GLN A 226 49.06 -36.81 -23.64
C GLN A 226 49.11 -37.60 -24.95
N VAL A 227 47.97 -37.76 -25.64
CA VAL A 227 47.91 -38.42 -26.95
C VAL A 227 48.70 -37.62 -27.98
N LEU A 228 48.54 -36.28 -28.01
CA LEU A 228 49.23 -35.42 -28.95
C LEU A 228 50.75 -35.49 -28.77
N MET A 229 51.24 -35.49 -27.53
CA MET A 229 52.66 -35.65 -27.21
C MET A 229 53.22 -37.00 -27.70
N ARG A 230 52.46 -38.09 -27.55
CA ARG A 230 52.87 -39.42 -28.05
C ARG A 230 52.95 -39.44 -29.57
N VAL A 231 51.92 -38.92 -30.25
CA VAL A 231 51.87 -38.84 -31.71
C VAL A 231 53.01 -37.98 -32.26
N GLU A 232 53.28 -36.83 -31.63
CA GLU A 232 54.42 -35.98 -32.03
C GLU A 232 55.75 -36.72 -31.89
N GLN A 233 55.94 -37.46 -30.79
CA GLN A 233 57.17 -38.23 -30.59
C GLN A 233 57.33 -39.36 -31.62
N GLU A 234 56.27 -40.10 -31.92
CA GLU A 234 56.27 -41.13 -32.96
C GLU A 234 56.53 -40.53 -34.35
N GLN A 235 55.93 -39.37 -34.64
CA GLN A 235 56.17 -38.64 -35.89
C GLN A 235 57.63 -38.20 -36.02
N ARG A 236 58.24 -37.68 -34.95
CA ARG A 236 59.68 -37.32 -34.95
C ARG A 236 60.56 -38.53 -35.26
N VAL A 237 60.33 -39.66 -34.59
CA VAL A 237 61.11 -40.90 -34.80
C VAL A 237 60.97 -41.41 -36.23
N THR A 238 59.74 -41.41 -36.78
CA THR A 238 59.49 -41.85 -38.15
C THR A 238 60.12 -40.91 -39.18
N GLU A 239 60.08 -39.61 -38.95
CA GLU A 239 60.71 -38.63 -39.83
C GLU A 239 62.24 -38.71 -39.81
N ASP A 240 62.86 -38.93 -38.64
CA ASP A 240 64.30 -39.16 -38.54
C ASP A 240 64.71 -40.44 -39.27
N ALA A 241 63.98 -41.54 -39.09
CA ALA A 241 64.22 -42.79 -39.81
C ALA A 241 64.12 -42.60 -41.34
N ARG A 242 63.13 -41.83 -41.81
CA ARG A 242 63.01 -41.47 -43.24
C ARG A 242 64.24 -40.69 -43.72
N ARG A 243 64.68 -39.67 -42.97
CA ARG A 243 65.86 -38.87 -43.32
C ARG A 243 67.12 -39.73 -43.41
N TYR A 244 67.34 -40.65 -42.47
CA TYR A 244 68.46 -41.58 -42.52
C TYR A 244 68.41 -42.51 -43.74
N ALA A 245 67.25 -43.07 -44.05
CA ALA A 245 67.07 -43.93 -45.23
C ALA A 245 67.30 -43.16 -46.54
N GLU A 246 66.88 -41.89 -46.61
CA GLU A 246 67.12 -41.02 -47.77
C GLU A 246 68.60 -40.70 -47.96
N GLN A 247 69.32 -40.41 -46.87
CA GLN A 247 70.76 -40.18 -46.90
C GLN A 247 71.52 -41.43 -47.35
N ASP A 248 71.16 -42.60 -46.82
CA ASP A 248 71.79 -43.86 -47.21
C ASP A 248 71.53 -44.19 -48.68
N ALA A 249 70.28 -44.05 -49.15
CA ALA A 249 69.94 -44.24 -50.55
C ALA A 249 70.68 -43.25 -51.47
N ALA A 250 70.87 -42.00 -51.06
CA ALA A 250 71.66 -41.01 -51.81
C ALA A 250 73.14 -41.41 -51.87
N ALA A 251 73.72 -41.85 -50.76
CA ALA A 251 75.10 -42.34 -50.71
C ALA A 251 75.31 -43.55 -51.63
N GLN A 252 74.39 -44.52 -51.60
CA GLN A 252 74.41 -45.68 -52.49
C GLN A 252 74.29 -45.29 -53.97
N ARG A 253 73.46 -44.30 -54.32
CA ARG A 253 73.38 -43.79 -55.71
C ARG A 253 74.69 -43.15 -56.15
N HIS A 254 75.34 -42.38 -55.27
CA HIS A 254 76.64 -41.77 -55.59
C HIS A 254 77.75 -42.81 -55.76
N THR A 255 77.84 -43.82 -54.90
CA THR A 255 78.82 -44.90 -55.05
C THR A 255 78.59 -45.70 -56.33
N ALA A 256 77.33 -46.00 -56.66
CA ALA A 256 76.98 -46.65 -57.93
C ALA A 256 77.38 -45.81 -59.16
N GLN A 257 77.19 -44.48 -59.11
CA GLN A 257 77.60 -43.57 -60.19
C GLN A 257 79.12 -43.47 -60.37
N VAL A 258 79.91 -43.55 -59.30
CA VAL A 258 81.38 -43.49 -59.37
C VAL A 258 82.01 -44.79 -59.91
N LEU A 259 81.30 -45.92 -59.75
CA LEU A 259 81.74 -47.23 -60.23
C LEU A 259 81.34 -47.53 -61.70
N GLN A 260 80.54 -46.68 -62.33
CA GLN A 260 80.16 -46.73 -63.75
C GLN A 260 81.11 -45.89 -64.61
#